data_AF-A0A2S9Y3E3-F1
#
_entry.id   AF-A0A2S9Y3E3-F1
#
_cell.length_a   1.000
_cell.length_b   1.000
_cell.length_c   1.000
_cell.angle_alpha   90.00
_cell.angle_beta   90.00
_cell.angle_gamma   90.00
#
_symmetry.space_group_name_H-M   'P 1'
#
loop_
_entity.id
_entity.type
_entity.pdbx_description
1 polymer ?
#
loop_
_entity_poly.entity_id
_entity_poly.type
_entity_poly.pdbx_seq_one_letter_code
_entity_poly.pdbx_strand_id
1 'polypeptide(L)'
;MFTDRYDWLLVQLDEVGEAVGKIAAALLDIEVDQEQLLPLDQQTDALLETAFDHARMALVDARTAASILRPPARVRAYAQLLAQKSRLLHQLGRAEASHALACRALALHLEAADQETDPDKIDHAGIEALLDRDPPLQLGARHQQLLDNLDGSR
;
A
#
# COMPACT_ATOMS: atom_id res chain seq x y z
N MET A 1 7.43 -6.21 -29.99
CA MET A 1 7.55 -4.84 -29.47
C MET A 1 6.61 -4.68 -28.26
N PHE A 2 6.86 -5.47 -27.22
CA PHE A 2 6.07 -5.51 -25.97
C PHE A 2 6.93 -5.21 -24.73
N THR A 3 8.24 -5.04 -24.91
CA THR A 3 9.25 -4.80 -23.88
C THR A 3 9.02 -3.46 -23.17
N ASP A 4 8.77 -2.38 -23.92
CA ASP A 4 8.71 -1.02 -23.37
C ASP A 4 7.65 -0.83 -22.26
N ARG A 5 6.53 -1.56 -22.33
CA ARG A 5 5.47 -1.48 -21.31
C ARG A 5 5.77 -2.30 -20.05
N TYR A 6 6.41 -3.45 -20.21
CA TYR A 6 6.83 -4.27 -19.06
C TYR A 6 8.03 -3.65 -18.36
N ASP A 7 8.98 -3.13 -19.13
CA ASP A 7 10.17 -2.46 -18.60
C ASP A 7 9.77 -1.21 -17.81
N TRP A 8 8.83 -0.41 -18.33
CA TRP A 8 8.30 0.74 -17.58
C TRP A 8 7.61 0.32 -16.27
N LEU A 9 6.82 -0.77 -16.29
CA LEU A 9 6.14 -1.24 -15.08
C LEU A 9 7.14 -1.76 -14.03
N LEU A 10 8.23 -2.41 -14.45
CA LEU A 10 9.29 -2.85 -13.54
C LEU A 10 10.01 -1.66 -12.91
N VAL A 11 10.35 -0.64 -13.69
CA VAL A 11 10.95 0.60 -13.15
C VAL A 11 10.02 1.25 -12.12
N GLN A 12 8.71 1.31 -12.38
CA GLN A 12 7.76 1.84 -11.39
C GLN A 12 7.74 1.02 -10.10
N LEU A 13 7.77 -0.31 -10.19
CA LEU A 13 7.78 -1.17 -9.01
C LEU A 13 9.08 -1.02 -8.21
N ASP A 14 10.21 -0.85 -8.89
CA ASP A 14 11.51 -0.64 -8.25
C ASP A 14 11.56 0.71 -7.54
N GLU A 15 11.10 1.80 -8.17
CA GLU A 15 11.01 3.13 -7.56
C GLU A 15 10.12 3.13 -6.30
N VAL A 16 9.00 2.40 -6.36
CA VAL A 16 8.10 2.21 -5.21
C VAL A 16 8.74 1.36 -4.12
N GLY A 17 9.43 0.29 -4.49
CA GLY A 17 10.17 -0.55 -3.54
C GLY A 17 11.27 0.24 -2.82
N GLU A 18 12.01 1.08 -3.54
CA GLU A 18 13.03 1.94 -2.96
C GLU A 18 12.43 2.97 -2.00
N ALA A 19 11.33 3.63 -2.38
CA ALA A 19 10.64 4.57 -1.51
C ALA A 19 10.12 3.89 -0.23
N VAL A 20 9.49 2.71 -0.36
CA VAL A 20 9.04 1.89 0.77
C VAL A 20 10.21 1.54 1.70
N GLY A 21 11.35 1.13 1.15
CA GLY A 21 12.56 0.83 1.91
C GLY A 21 13.12 2.04 2.65
N LYS A 22 13.17 3.21 2.00
CA LYS A 22 13.63 4.47 2.62
C LYS A 22 12.76 4.88 3.80
N ILE A 23 11.43 4.80 3.65
CA ILE A 23 10.51 5.11 4.75
C ILE A 23 10.70 4.11 5.89
N ALA A 24 10.74 2.82 5.59
CA ALA A 24 10.92 1.79 6.61
C ALA A 24 12.22 1.98 7.39
N ALA A 25 13.33 2.29 6.71
CA ALA A 25 14.61 2.57 7.35
C ALA A 25 14.54 3.82 8.24
N ALA A 26 13.93 4.90 7.77
CA ALA A 26 13.77 6.12 8.57
C ALA A 26 12.88 5.89 9.80
N LEU A 27 11.83 5.08 9.71
CA LEU A 27 10.94 4.82 10.85
C LEU A 27 11.52 3.84 11.88
N LEU A 28 12.58 3.10 11.53
CA LEU A 28 13.29 2.21 12.48
C LEU A 28 14.29 2.97 13.35
N ASP A 29 14.72 4.16 12.91
CA ASP A 29 15.65 4.99 13.66
C ASP A 29 14.89 5.74 14.78
N ILE A 30 15.32 5.50 16.01
CA ILE A 30 14.62 5.90 17.25
C ILE A 30 14.74 7.42 17.50
N GLU A 31 15.69 8.10 16.84
CA GLU A 31 15.97 9.53 17.01
C GLU A 31 15.45 10.41 15.86
N VAL A 32 14.57 9.90 14.98
CA VAL A 32 14.16 10.65 13.80
C VAL A 32 13.18 11.78 14.16
N ASP A 33 13.64 13.01 13.93
CA ASP A 33 12.85 14.22 14.09
C ASP A 33 11.81 14.36 12.96
N GLN A 34 10.68 15.00 13.25
CA GLN A 34 9.62 15.27 12.27
C GLN A 34 10.14 16.03 11.05
N GLU A 35 11.13 16.91 11.24
CA GLU A 35 11.77 17.64 10.15
C GLU A 35 12.44 16.73 9.11
N GLN A 36 12.90 15.54 9.51
CA GLN A 36 13.53 14.56 8.62
C GLN A 36 12.50 13.67 7.91
N LEU A 37 11.29 13.55 8.47
CA LEU A 37 10.18 12.77 7.90
C LEU A 37 9.38 13.56 6.85
N LEU A 38 9.36 14.90 6.93
CA LEU A 38 8.66 15.75 5.98
C LEU A 38 9.13 15.59 4.51
N PRO A 39 10.44 15.51 4.21
CA PRO A 39 10.91 15.24 2.86
C PRO A 39 10.43 13.87 2.32
N LEU A 40 10.35 12.85 3.18
CA LEU A 40 9.82 11.54 2.80
C LEU A 40 8.33 11.62 2.49
N ASP A 41 7.55 12.40 3.24
CA ASP A 41 6.11 12.60 2.99
C ASP A 41 5.91 13.20 1.60
N GLN A 42 6.65 14.28 1.30
CA GLN A 42 6.62 14.95 0.00
C GLN A 42 7.09 14.05 -1.16
N GLN A 43 8.15 13.26 -0.95
CA GLN A 43 8.63 12.31 -1.95
C GLN A 43 7.58 11.24 -2.25
N THR A 44 6.91 10.73 -1.21
CA THR A 44 5.86 9.72 -1.39
C THR A 44 4.60 10.28 -2.02
N ASP A 45 4.21 11.53 -1.72
CA ASP A 45 3.17 12.26 -2.43
C ASP A 45 3.47 12.32 -3.93
N ALA A 46 4.68 12.76 -4.28
CA ALA A 46 5.09 12.86 -5.68
C ALA A 46 5.02 11.50 -6.37
N LEU A 47 5.53 10.44 -5.74
CA LEU A 47 5.51 9.10 -6.31
C LEU A 47 4.08 8.54 -6.47
N LEU A 48 3.20 8.80 -5.51
CA LEU A 48 1.81 8.39 -5.57
C LEU A 48 1.09 9.03 -6.76
N GLU A 49 1.32 10.31 -7.00
CA GLU A 49 0.73 11.01 -8.14
C GLU A 49 1.35 10.57 -9.48
N THR A 50 2.67 10.42 -9.55
CA THR A 50 3.35 10.06 -10.82
C THR A 50 3.17 8.60 -11.22
N ALA A 51 3.27 7.66 -10.26
CA ALA A 51 3.25 6.23 -10.56
C ALA A 51 1.82 5.66 -10.66
N PHE A 52 0.87 6.24 -9.92
CA PHE A 52 -0.45 5.66 -9.73
C PHE A 52 -1.62 6.60 -10.02
N ASP A 53 -1.41 7.89 -10.30
CA ASP A 53 -2.51 8.88 -10.39
C ASP A 53 -3.39 8.78 -9.13
N HIS A 54 -2.74 8.86 -7.96
CA HIS A 54 -3.36 8.60 -6.66
C HIS A 54 -4.60 9.44 -6.43
N ALA A 55 -4.60 10.71 -6.84
CA ALA A 55 -5.77 11.58 -6.77
C ALA A 55 -7.00 10.94 -7.43
N ARG A 56 -6.87 10.31 -8.60
CA ARG A 56 -7.98 9.57 -9.24
C ARG A 56 -8.26 8.24 -8.58
N MET A 57 -7.23 7.49 -8.21
CA MET A 57 -7.38 6.17 -7.57
C MET A 57 -8.02 6.25 -6.19
N ALA A 58 -7.89 7.37 -5.48
CA ALA A 58 -8.53 7.62 -4.20
C ALA A 58 -10.06 7.84 -4.31
N LEU A 59 -10.55 8.26 -5.49
CA LEU A 59 -11.99 8.55 -5.70
C LEU A 59 -12.84 7.29 -5.94
N VAL A 60 -12.21 6.20 -6.37
CA VAL A 60 -12.91 4.94 -6.66
C VAL A 60 -12.77 3.97 -5.49
N ASP A 61 -13.67 2.99 -5.38
CA ASP A 61 -13.53 1.91 -4.40
C ASP A 61 -12.28 1.03 -4.69
N ALA A 62 -11.85 0.24 -3.70
CA ALA A 62 -10.61 -0.53 -3.79
C ALA A 62 -10.65 -1.60 -4.89
N ARG A 63 -11.81 -2.22 -5.13
CA ARG A 63 -11.99 -3.21 -6.20
C ARG A 63 -11.85 -2.56 -7.58
N THR A 64 -12.47 -1.40 -7.76
CA THR A 64 -12.34 -0.62 -9.00
C THR A 64 -10.90 -0.17 -9.20
N ALA A 65 -10.23 0.35 -8.15
CA ALA A 65 -8.81 0.69 -8.22
C ALA A 65 -7.93 -0.52 -8.59
N ALA A 66 -8.12 -1.67 -7.95
CA ALA A 66 -7.37 -2.89 -8.27
C ALA A 66 -7.58 -3.32 -9.73
N SER A 67 -8.81 -3.19 -10.24
CA SER A 67 -9.15 -3.49 -11.63
C SER A 67 -8.46 -2.59 -12.65
N ILE A 68 -8.26 -1.31 -12.31
CA ILE A 68 -7.55 -0.31 -13.13
C ILE A 68 -6.03 -0.53 -13.06
N LEU A 69 -5.52 -0.80 -11.85
CA LEU A 69 -4.09 -0.90 -11.58
C LEU A 69 -3.42 -2.18 -12.08
N ARG A 70 -4.20 -3.23 -12.38
CA ARG A 70 -3.72 -4.56 -12.85
C ARG A 70 -2.38 -4.52 -13.60
N PRO A 71 -1.45 -5.44 -13.32
CA PRO A 71 -1.61 -6.74 -12.63
C PRO A 71 -1.55 -6.69 -11.08
N PRO A 72 -1.84 -7.79 -10.34
CA PRO A 72 -1.85 -7.83 -8.87
C PRO A 72 -0.57 -7.31 -8.20
N ALA A 73 0.60 -7.53 -8.82
CA ALA A 73 1.87 -6.99 -8.34
C ALA A 73 1.87 -5.44 -8.22
N ARG A 74 1.23 -4.75 -9.17
CA ARG A 74 1.11 -3.29 -9.14
C ARG A 74 0.10 -2.80 -8.09
N VAL A 75 -0.98 -3.57 -7.88
CA VAL A 75 -1.92 -3.31 -6.79
C VAL A 75 -1.23 -3.44 -5.43
N ARG A 76 -0.40 -4.50 -5.25
CA ARG A 76 0.39 -4.71 -4.03
C ARG A 76 1.40 -3.59 -3.80
N ALA A 77 2.18 -3.18 -4.81
CA ALA A 77 3.13 -2.09 -4.65
C ALA A 77 2.45 -0.77 -4.25
N TYR A 78 1.31 -0.46 -4.86
CA TYR A 78 0.51 0.68 -4.45
C TYR A 78 0.01 0.56 -3.00
N ALA A 79 -0.52 -0.61 -2.62
CA ALA A 79 -0.96 -0.87 -1.25
C ALA A 79 0.18 -0.74 -0.22
N GLN A 80 1.36 -1.26 -0.53
CA GLN A 80 2.56 -1.17 0.31
C GLN A 80 3.01 0.29 0.47
N LEU A 81 3.00 1.09 -0.60
CA LEU A 81 3.33 2.50 -0.52
C LEU A 81 2.34 3.26 0.37
N LEU A 82 1.04 2.99 0.24
CA LEU A 82 0.02 3.56 1.12
C LEU A 82 0.19 3.11 2.58
N ALA A 83 0.53 1.84 2.81
CA ALA A 83 0.79 1.32 4.14
C ALA A 83 1.99 2.02 4.79
N GLN A 84 3.10 2.22 4.07
CA GLN A 84 4.25 2.95 4.60
C GLN A 84 3.95 4.42 4.83
N LYS A 85 3.27 5.07 3.89
CA LYS A 85 2.83 6.46 4.05
C LYS A 85 1.90 6.62 5.25
N SER A 86 1.03 5.65 5.51
CA SER A 86 0.20 5.66 6.72
C SER A 86 1.06 5.70 8.00
N ARG A 87 2.16 4.93 8.05
CA ARG A 87 3.07 4.90 9.21
C ARG A 87 3.81 6.23 9.34
N LEU A 88 4.27 6.78 8.22
CA LEU A 88 4.90 8.09 8.17
C LEU A 88 3.98 9.21 8.70
N LEU A 89 2.73 9.25 8.22
CA LEU A 89 1.72 10.21 8.68
C LEU A 89 1.39 10.05 10.16
N HIS A 90 1.43 8.82 10.68
CA HIS A 90 1.26 8.57 12.12
C HIS A 90 2.38 9.23 12.94
N GLN A 91 3.65 9.05 12.54
CA GLN A 91 4.79 9.69 13.21
C GLN A 91 4.76 11.22 13.10
N LEU A 92 4.21 11.75 12.00
CA LEU A 92 3.95 13.18 11.82
C LEU A 92 2.71 13.70 12.59
N GLY A 93 2.07 12.87 13.43
CA GLY A 93 0.91 13.25 14.22
C GLY A 93 -0.41 13.38 13.44
N ARG A 94 -0.45 12.97 12.17
CA ARG A 94 -1.63 13.04 11.29
C ARG A 94 -2.46 11.74 11.37
N ALA A 95 -2.99 11.47 12.56
CA ALA A 95 -3.62 10.18 12.91
C ALA A 95 -4.81 9.80 12.00
N GLU A 96 -5.70 10.73 11.66
CA GLU A 96 -6.87 10.44 10.82
C GLU A 96 -6.47 10.05 9.39
N ALA A 97 -5.56 10.82 8.79
CA ALA A 97 -5.04 10.54 7.45
C ALA A 97 -4.25 9.22 7.42
N SER A 98 -3.47 8.94 8.47
CA SER A 98 -2.83 7.64 8.67
C SER A 98 -3.84 6.51 8.67
N HIS A 99 -4.90 6.61 9.47
CA HIS A 99 -5.92 5.57 9.58
C HIS A 99 -6.65 5.33 8.25
N ALA A 100 -7.03 6.41 7.54
CA ALA A 100 -7.67 6.30 6.23
C ALA A 100 -6.79 5.58 5.20
N LEU A 101 -5.49 5.91 5.14
CA LEU A 101 -4.54 5.24 4.25
C LEU A 101 -4.33 3.77 4.64
N ALA A 102 -4.27 3.45 5.93
CA ALA A 102 -4.10 2.08 6.40
C ALA A 102 -5.32 1.21 6.02
N CYS A 103 -6.54 1.70 6.23
CA CYS A 103 -7.77 1.01 5.79
C CYS A 103 -7.76 0.79 4.27
N ARG A 104 -7.36 1.80 3.50
CA ARG A 104 -7.29 1.71 2.04
C ARG A 104 -6.23 0.71 1.58
N ALA A 105 -5.06 0.72 2.20
CA ALA A 105 -3.98 -0.22 1.92
C ALA A 105 -4.43 -1.66 2.16
N LEU A 106 -5.07 -1.93 3.30
CA LEU A 106 -5.57 -3.27 3.64
C LEU A 106 -6.61 -3.75 2.62
N ALA A 107 -7.56 -2.90 2.25
CA ALA A 107 -8.55 -3.23 1.22
C ALA A 107 -7.88 -3.59 -0.12
N LEU A 108 -6.86 -2.84 -0.54
CA LEU A 108 -6.12 -3.11 -1.78
C LEU A 108 -5.28 -4.38 -1.71
N HIS A 109 -4.66 -4.70 -0.56
CA HIS A 109 -3.96 -5.97 -0.37
C HIS A 109 -4.91 -7.16 -0.52
N LEU A 110 -6.11 -7.08 0.05
CA LEU A 110 -7.12 -8.13 -0.05
C LEU A 110 -7.63 -8.30 -1.49
N GLU A 111 -7.89 -7.20 -2.20
CA GLU A 111 -8.27 -7.26 -3.62
C GLU A 111 -7.13 -7.79 -4.50
N ALA A 112 -5.87 -7.52 -4.17
CA ALA A 112 -4.73 -8.08 -4.88
C ALA A 112 -4.58 -9.58 -4.62
N ALA A 113 -4.81 -10.04 -3.37
CA ALA A 113 -4.77 -11.44 -3.00
C ALA A 113 -5.88 -12.24 -3.70
N ASP A 114 -7.10 -11.71 -3.78
CA ASP A 114 -8.23 -12.32 -4.50
C ASP A 114 -7.95 -12.50 -6.00
N GLN A 115 -7.12 -11.62 -6.58
CA GLN A 115 -6.72 -11.66 -7.99
C GLN A 115 -5.45 -12.47 -8.25
N GLU A 116 -4.73 -12.88 -7.19
CA GLU A 116 -3.45 -13.58 -7.32
C GLU A 116 -3.69 -15.08 -7.51
N THR A 117 -3.08 -15.64 -8.55
CA THR A 117 -3.21 -17.07 -8.86
C THR A 117 -2.14 -17.92 -8.17
N ASP A 118 -1.07 -17.27 -7.72
CA ASP A 118 0.08 -17.89 -7.08
C ASP A 118 0.11 -17.53 -5.59
N PRO A 119 -0.26 -18.46 -4.69
CA PRO A 119 -0.34 -18.18 -3.25
C PRO A 119 0.97 -17.65 -2.65
N ASP A 120 2.13 -18.06 -3.18
CA ASP A 120 3.44 -17.62 -2.68
C ASP A 120 3.70 -16.13 -2.94
N LYS A 121 2.91 -15.52 -3.83
CA LYS A 121 2.98 -14.09 -4.12
C LYS A 121 2.04 -13.26 -3.25
N ILE A 122 1.22 -13.86 -2.40
CA ILE A 122 0.35 -13.09 -1.50
C ILE A 122 1.21 -12.44 -0.40
N ASP A 123 1.04 -11.14 -0.19
CA ASP A 123 1.77 -10.38 0.85
C ASP A 123 1.10 -10.55 2.22
N HIS A 124 1.20 -11.76 2.77
CA HIS A 124 0.64 -12.12 4.06
C HIS A 124 1.19 -11.26 5.21
N ALA A 125 2.50 -11.01 5.22
CA ALA A 125 3.14 -10.21 6.25
C ALA A 125 2.66 -8.75 6.23
N GLY A 126 2.47 -8.17 5.05
CA GLY A 126 1.90 -6.83 4.90
C GLY A 126 0.46 -6.72 5.39
N ILE A 127 -0.36 -7.75 5.11
CA ILE A 127 -1.75 -7.84 5.60
C ILE A 127 -1.79 -7.94 7.12
N GLU A 128 -1.03 -8.87 7.71
CA GLU A 128 -0.96 -9.07 9.16
C GLU A 128 -0.52 -7.80 9.89
N ALA A 129 0.53 -7.13 9.38
CA ALA A 129 1.03 -5.90 9.99
C ALA A 129 0.02 -4.72 9.94
N LEU A 130 -0.97 -4.76 9.05
CA LEU A 130 -2.06 -3.78 9.01
C LEU A 130 -3.20 -4.16 9.97
N LEU A 131 -3.45 -5.46 10.16
CA LEU A 131 -4.46 -5.98 11.09
C LEU A 131 -4.05 -5.79 12.55
N ASP A 132 -2.76 -5.87 12.86
CA ASP A 132 -2.20 -5.70 14.21
C ASP A 132 -2.21 -4.24 14.71
N ARG A 133 -2.77 -3.29 13.95
CA ARG A 133 -2.79 -1.87 14.32
C ARG A 133 -3.79 -1.57 15.44
N ASP A 134 -3.42 -0.58 16.26
CA ASP A 134 -4.28 0.02 17.28
C ASP A 134 -4.55 1.50 16.96
N PRO A 135 -5.82 1.95 16.82
CA PRO A 135 -7.05 1.15 16.86
C PRO A 135 -7.21 0.23 15.63
N PRO A 136 -7.98 -0.87 15.76
CA PRO A 136 -8.19 -1.83 14.68
C PRO A 136 -8.85 -1.16 13.47
N LEU A 137 -8.44 -1.58 12.28
CA LEU A 137 -8.95 -1.06 11.01
C LEU A 137 -10.37 -1.58 10.75
N GLN A 138 -11.26 -0.69 10.31
CA GLN A 138 -12.63 -1.07 9.96
C GLN A 138 -12.73 -1.47 8.49
N LEU A 139 -13.09 -2.72 8.25
CA LEU A 139 -13.33 -3.25 6.91
C LEU A 139 -14.82 -3.24 6.56
N GLY A 140 -15.13 -2.90 5.31
CA GLY A 140 -16.46 -3.13 4.74
C GLY A 140 -16.73 -4.62 4.52
N ALA A 141 -18.00 -5.00 4.43
CA ALA A 141 -18.43 -6.41 4.36
C ALA A 141 -17.70 -7.25 3.29
N ARG A 142 -17.43 -6.68 2.11
CA ARG A 142 -16.68 -7.37 1.05
C ARG A 142 -15.26 -7.70 1.48
N HIS A 143 -14.52 -6.74 2.04
CA HIS A 143 -13.13 -6.96 2.42
C HIS A 143 -13.03 -7.89 3.63
N GLN A 144 -14.02 -7.86 4.53
CA GLN A 144 -14.12 -8.87 5.58
C GLN A 144 -14.25 -10.28 4.99
N GLN A 145 -15.14 -10.48 4.02
CA GLN A 145 -15.28 -11.77 3.33
C GLN A 145 -13.98 -12.22 2.64
N LEU A 146 -13.26 -11.29 2.01
CA LEU A 146 -11.97 -11.61 1.39
C LEU A 146 -10.93 -12.03 2.43
N LEU A 147 -10.89 -11.37 3.59
CA LEU A 147 -10.00 -11.73 4.69
C LEU A 147 -10.35 -13.12 5.23
N ASP A 148 -11.63 -13.40 5.48
CA ASP A 148 -12.09 -14.71 5.97
C ASP A 148 -11.73 -15.85 4.99
N ASN A 149 -11.85 -15.61 3.69
CA ASN A 149 -11.44 -16.57 2.65
C ASN A 149 -9.93 -16.80 2.62
N LEU A 150 -9.13 -15.76 2.87
CA LEU A 150 -7.68 -15.84 2.92
C LEU A 150 -7.22 -16.71 4.10
N ASP A 151 -7.82 -16.49 5.27
CA ASP A 151 -7.52 -17.25 6.49
C ASP A 151 -7.97 -18.71 6.39
N GLY A 152 -9.10 -18.97 5.74
CA GLY A 152 -9.58 -20.34 5.48
C GLY A 152 -8.76 -21.12 4.44
N SER A 153 -7.85 -20.45 3.72
CA SER A 153 -7.00 -21.06 2.69
C SER A 153 -5.58 -21.41 3.18
N ARG A 154 -5.26 -21.11 4.46
CA ARG A 154 -4.01 -21.46 5.14
C ARG A 154 -4.10 -22.82 5.82
#